data_AF-A0A6V7M0Q7-F1
#
_entry.id   AF-A0A6V7M0Q7-F1
#
_cell.length_a   1.000
_cell.length_b   1.000
_cell.length_c   1.000
_cell.angle_alpha   90.00
_cell.angle_beta   90.00
_cell.angle_gamma   90.00
#
_symmetry.space_group_name_H-M   'P 1'
#
loop_
_entity.id
_entity.type
_entity.pdbx_description
1 polymer ?
#
loop_
_entity_poly.entity_id
_entity_poly.type
_entity_poly.pdbx_seq_one_letter_code
_entity_poly.pdbx_strand_id
1 'polypeptide(L)'
;DNKLGDICFSLRYVPTAGKLTVVILEAKNLKKMDVGGLSDPYVKIALMQNGKRLKKKKTSIKKCTLNPYYNESFTFEVPFEQIQ
;
A
#
# COMPACT_ATOMS: atom_id res chain seq x y z
N ASP A 1 -4.35 -17.17 -17.81
CA ASP A 1 -3.50 -16.19 -17.13
C ASP A 1 -4.16 -15.64 -15.87
N ASN A 2 -3.56 -15.91 -14.70
CA ASN A 2 -4.07 -15.52 -13.37
C ASN A 2 -3.39 -14.27 -12.78
N LYS A 3 -2.74 -13.44 -13.62
CA LYS A 3 -2.06 -12.23 -13.13
C LYS A 3 -3.07 -11.19 -12.64
N LEU A 4 -2.86 -10.69 -11.41
CA LEU A 4 -3.73 -9.67 -10.78
C LEU A 4 -3.17 -8.24 -10.88
N GLY A 5 -1.95 -8.10 -11.41
CA GLY A 5 -1.19 -6.85 -11.51
C GLY A 5 -0.07 -6.75 -10.47
N ASP A 6 0.75 -5.72 -10.63
CA ASP A 6 1.94 -5.47 -9.81
C ASP A 6 1.81 -4.12 -9.09
N ILE A 7 2.40 -4.01 -7.89
CA ILE A 7 2.46 -2.76 -7.12
C ILE A 7 3.91 -2.40 -6.82
N CYS A 8 4.27 -1.15 -7.06
CA CYS A 8 5.55 -0.57 -6.69
C CYS A 8 5.38 0.33 -5.46
N PHE A 9 6.20 0.09 -4.44
CA PHE A 9 6.23 0.87 -3.22
C PHE A 9 7.64 0.85 -2.63
N SER A 10 7.94 1.81 -1.76
CA SER A 10 9.19 1.86 -1.03
C SER A 10 8.95 1.84 0.48
N LEU A 11 9.95 1.31 1.19
CA LEU A 11 9.96 1.22 2.64
C LEU A 11 11.23 1.92 3.15
N ARG A 12 11.08 2.72 4.21
CA ARG A 12 12.20 3.30 4.94
C ARG A 12 11.92 3.20 6.42
N TYR A 13 12.83 2.57 7.15
CA TYR A 13 12.76 2.51 8.60
C TYR A 13 13.91 3.31 9.22
N VAL A 14 13.59 4.08 10.27
CA VAL A 14 14.57 4.84 11.06
C VAL A 14 14.52 4.30 12.50
N PRO A 15 15.45 3.41 12.90
CA PRO A 15 15.42 2.75 14.20
C PRO A 15 15.40 3.71 15.38
N THR A 16 16.25 4.74 15.34
CA THR A 16 16.37 5.74 16.41
C THR A 16 15.09 6.55 16.65
N ALA A 17 14.22 6.66 15.64
CA ALA A 17 12.95 7.35 15.74
C ALA A 17 11.76 6.40 15.89
N GLY A 18 11.96 5.08 15.76
CA GLY A 18 10.88 4.10 15.66
C GLY A 18 9.90 4.42 14.53
N LYS A 19 10.37 4.92 13.38
CA LYS A 19 9.50 5.38 12.28
C LYS A 19 9.65 4.51 11.04
N LEU A 20 8.56 3.88 10.63
CA LEU A 20 8.40 3.19 9.35
C LEU A 20 7.62 4.08 8.39
N THR A 21 8.27 4.51 7.31
CA THR A 21 7.64 5.21 6.19
C THR A 21 7.41 4.23 5.04
N VAL A 22 6.19 4.21 4.53
CA VAL A 22 5.73 3.43 3.38
C VAL A 22 5.28 4.41 2.31
N VAL A 23 5.94 4.41 1.15
CA VAL A 23 5.52 5.23 0.00
C VAL A 23 4.90 4.33 -1.05
N ILE A 24 3.61 4.51 -1.32
CA ILE A 24 2.93 3.80 -2.41
C ILE A 24 3.16 4.61 -3.68
N LEU A 25 3.88 4.05 -4.65
CA LEU A 25 4.26 4.75 -5.87
C LEU A 25 3.18 4.57 -6.93
N GLU A 26 3.05 3.35 -7.46
CA GLU A 26 2.14 3.04 -8.55
C GLU A 26 1.75 1.56 -8.55
N ALA A 27 0.72 1.21 -9.32
CA ALA A 27 0.45 -0.17 -9.69
C ALA A 27 0.33 -0.29 -11.21
N LYS A 28 0.56 -1.47 -11.76
CA LYS A 28 0.52 -1.73 -13.21
C LYS A 28 -0.23 -3.02 -13.52
N ASN A 29 -0.90 -3.01 -14.67
CA ASN A 29 -1.62 -4.16 -15.22
C ASN A 29 -2.60 -4.79 -14.23
N LEU A 30 -3.31 -3.97 -13.45
CA LEU A 30 -4.31 -4.46 -12.51
C LEU A 30 -5.41 -5.22 -13.25
N LYS A 31 -5.95 -6.25 -12.60
CA LYS A 31 -7.11 -6.98 -13.14
C LYS A 31 -8.32 -6.06 -13.26
N LYS A 32 -9.04 -6.21 -14.37
CA LYS A 32 -10.34 -5.59 -14.62
C LYS A 32 -11.37 -6.20 -13.68
N MET A 33 -11.97 -5.38 -12.83
CA MET A 33 -12.98 -5.85 -11.86
C MET A 33 -14.38 -5.32 -12.20
N ASP A 34 -14.48 -4.20 -12.92
CA ASP A 34 -15.77 -3.60 -13.28
C ASP A 34 -16.24 -4.06 -14.66
N VAL A 35 -17.57 -4.05 -14.87
CA VAL A 35 -18.23 -4.45 -16.13
C VAL A 35 -17.71 -3.66 -17.34
N GLY A 36 -17.26 -2.42 -17.13
CA GLY A 36 -16.66 -1.56 -18.16
C GLY A 36 -15.22 -1.91 -18.54
N GLY A 37 -14.61 -2.93 -17.94
CA GLY A 37 -13.27 -3.39 -18.28
C GLY A 37 -12.14 -2.50 -17.74
N LEU A 38 -12.41 -1.68 -16.74
CA LEU A 38 -11.44 -0.92 -15.95
C LEU A 38 -11.68 -1.22 -14.46
N SER A 39 -11.01 -0.45 -13.58
CA SER A 39 -11.15 -0.53 -12.12
C SER A 39 -11.02 0.86 -11.51
N ASP A 40 -11.53 1.04 -10.29
CA ASP A 40 -11.30 2.22 -9.43
C ASP A 40 -10.33 1.90 -8.27
N PRO A 41 -9.04 1.65 -8.53
CA PRO A 41 -8.12 1.11 -7.53
C PRO A 41 -7.78 2.08 -6.39
N TYR A 42 -7.57 1.49 -5.21
CA TYR A 42 -6.93 2.12 -4.05
C TYR A 42 -6.13 1.08 -3.27
N VAL A 43 -5.11 1.53 -2.54
CA VAL A 43 -4.26 0.65 -1.72
C VAL A 43 -4.59 0.84 -0.25
N LYS A 44 -4.65 -0.27 0.49
CA LYS A 44 -4.89 -0.30 1.94
C LYS A 44 -3.66 -0.89 2.62
N ILE A 45 -3.07 -0.11 3.52
CA ILE A 45 -1.88 -0.50 4.27
C ILE A 45 -2.34 -0.83 5.69
N ALA A 46 -2.01 -2.03 6.18
CA ALA A 46 -2.34 -2.47 7.53
C ALA A 46 -1.07 -2.87 8.28
N LEU A 47 -0.85 -2.25 9.44
CA LEU A 47 0.16 -2.68 10.39
C LEU A 47 -0.42 -3.81 11.24
N MET A 48 0.24 -4.96 11.20
CA MET A 48 -0.18 -6.19 11.87
C MET A 48 0.86 -6.58 12.93
N GLN A 49 0.42 -6.99 14.11
CA GLN A 49 1.28 -7.55 15.16
C GLN A 49 0.51 -8.70 15.84
N ASN A 50 1.14 -9.87 15.99
CA ASN A 50 0.54 -11.05 16.62
C ASN A 50 -0.85 -11.41 16.07
N GLY A 51 -1.01 -11.34 14.75
CA GLY A 51 -2.29 -11.62 14.07
C GLY A 51 -3.37 -10.53 14.25
N LYS A 52 -3.12 -9.48 15.04
CA LYS A 52 -4.05 -8.38 15.25
C LYS A 52 -3.65 -7.16 14.40
N ARG A 53 -4.66 -6.50 13.83
CA ARG A 53 -4.48 -5.26 13.08
C ARG A 53 -4.39 -4.08 14.06
N LEU A 54 -3.25 -3.40 14.08
CA LEU A 54 -3.00 -2.26 14.96
C LEU A 54 -3.43 -0.94 14.34
N LYS A 55 -2.94 -0.66 13.12
CA LYS A 55 -3.21 0.59 12.40
C LYS A 55 -3.54 0.28 10.94
N LYS A 56 -4.35 1.14 10.32
CA LYS A 56 -4.72 1.03 8.90
C LYS A 56 -4.70 2.40 8.26
N LYS A 57 -4.11 2.50 7.07
CA LYS A 57 -4.13 3.69 6.20
C LYS A 57 -4.58 3.28 4.80
N LYS A 58 -5.04 4.24 4.00
CA LYS A 58 -5.47 4.00 2.62
C LYS A 58 -5.03 5.16 1.74
N THR A 59 -4.78 4.87 0.47
CA THR A 59 -4.54 5.90 -0.54
C THR A 59 -5.83 6.59 -0.97
N SER A 60 -5.69 7.64 -1.76
CA SER A 60 -6.76 8.12 -2.63
C SER A 60 -7.20 7.02 -3.60
N ILE A 61 -8.47 7.10 -4.02
CA ILE A 61 -9.02 6.24 -5.08
C ILE A 61 -8.68 6.88 -6.42
N LYS A 62 -8.13 6.09 -7.34
CA LYS A 62 -7.91 6.52 -8.73
C LYS A 62 -9.01 5.92 -9.59
N LYS A 63 -9.73 6.75 -10.33
CA LYS A 63 -10.89 6.30 -11.11
C LYS A 63 -10.48 5.75 -12.47
N CYS A 64 -11.21 4.75 -12.97
CA CYS A 64 -11.14 4.23 -14.33
C CYS A 64 -9.71 3.95 -14.82
N THR A 65 -8.88 3.25 -14.03
CA THR A 65 -7.50 2.93 -14.42
C THR A 65 -7.04 1.58 -13.90
N LEU A 66 -6.24 0.89 -14.71
CA LEU A 66 -5.52 -0.33 -14.33
C LEU A 66 -4.03 -0.07 -14.01
N ASN A 67 -3.59 1.18 -14.17
CA ASN A 67 -2.21 1.62 -13.95
C ASN A 67 -2.20 2.89 -13.06
N PRO A 68 -2.71 2.82 -11.82
CA PRO A 68 -2.81 3.99 -10.96
C PRO A 68 -1.44 4.48 -10.49
N TYR A 69 -1.23 5.80 -10.53
CA TYR A 69 -0.10 6.48 -9.90
C TYR A 69 -0.58 7.17 -8.61
N TYR A 70 0.02 6.82 -7.48
CA TYR A 70 -0.34 7.33 -6.16
C TYR A 70 0.67 8.36 -5.65
N ASN A 71 1.95 7.96 -5.54
CA ASN A 71 3.01 8.71 -4.86
C ASN A 71 2.59 9.27 -3.48
N GLU A 72 1.96 8.41 -2.67
CA GLU A 72 1.44 8.76 -1.34
C GLU A 72 2.31 8.15 -0.24
N SER A 73 2.74 8.99 0.71
CA SER A 73 3.61 8.60 1.82
C SER A 73 2.82 8.42 3.12
N PHE A 74 3.08 7.31 3.82
CA PHE A 74 2.42 6.94 5.07
C PHE A 74 3.46 6.59 6.12
N THR A 75 3.36 7.21 7.29
CA THR A 75 4.25 6.90 8.43
C THR A 75 3.51 6.13 9.53
N PHE A 76 4.18 5.11 10.05
CA PHE A 76 3.80 4.35 11.23
C PHE A 76 4.90 4.47 12.28
N GLU A 77 4.48 4.60 13.54
CA GLU A 77 5.37 4.46 14.68
C GLU A 77 5.46 2.98 15.03
N VAL A 78 6.66 2.43 14.90
CA VAL A 78 7.00 1.03 15.17
C VAL A 78 8.34 1.04 15.95
N PRO A 79 8.31 0.91 17.28
CA PRO A 79 9.50 0.77 18.10
C PRO A 79 10.41 -0.35 17.59
N PHE A 80 11.73 -0.20 17.76
CA PHE A 80 12.70 -1.15 17.21
C PHE A 80 12.54 -2.55 17.81
N GLU A 81 12.16 -2.62 19.08
CA GLU A 81 11.91 -3.85 19.84
C GLU A 81 10.75 -4.67 19.29
N GLN A 82 9.88 -4.07 18.47
CA GLN A 82 8.75 -4.76 17.84
C GLN A 82 9.07 -5.33 16.45
N ILE A 83 10.24 -4.98 15.89
CA ILE A 83 10.70 -5.44 14.58
C ILE A 83 11.70 -6.59 14.71
N GLN A 84 12.38 -6.69 15.85
CA GLN A 84 13.39 -7.70 16.13
C GLN A 84 12.79 -9.08 16.45
#